data_AF-A0A0C3PJ49-F1
#
_entry.id   AF-A0A0C3PJ49-F1
#
_cell.length_a   1.000
_cell.length_b   1.000
_cell.length_c   1.000
_cell.angle_alpha   90.00
_cell.angle_beta   90.00
_cell.angle_gamma   90.00
#
_symmetry.space_group_name_H-M   'P 1'
#
loop_
_entity.id
_entity.type
_entity.pdbx_description
1 polymer ?
#
loop_
_entity_poly.entity_id
_entity_poly.type
_entity_poly.pdbx_seq_one_letter_code
_entity_poly.pdbx_strand_id
1 'polypeptide(L)'
;SRTPSPAPICVPSSVPFPDPQKPPCLQQKIRLVPTTLENADAVVVIPPSLPTSQGRQPQPLLLMGPALQRFRQPNRRLAKGARVHPYQMVRGATS
;
A
#
# COMPACT_ATOMS: atom_id res chain seq x y z
N SER A 1 3.82 42.34 -30.88
CA SER A 1 4.98 41.98 -30.06
C SER A 1 4.72 40.64 -29.37
N ARG A 2 5.47 39.57 -29.68
CA ARG A 2 5.33 38.26 -29.04
C ARG A 2 6.45 38.08 -28.01
N THR A 3 6.09 37.91 -26.74
CA THR A 3 7.01 37.55 -25.65
C THR A 3 7.33 36.05 -25.69
N PRO A 4 8.59 35.62 -25.52
CA PRO A 4 8.95 34.20 -25.48
C PRO A 4 8.54 33.55 -24.15
N SER A 5 8.21 32.26 -24.23
CA SER A 5 7.85 31.37 -23.12
C SER A 5 9.06 31.11 -22.20
N PRO A 6 8.92 31.08 -20.87
CA PRO A 6 10.01 30.69 -19.98
C PRO A 6 10.28 29.19 -20.09
N ALA A 7 11.57 28.83 -20.22
CA ALA A 7 12.03 27.45 -20.22
C ALA A 7 11.94 26.84 -18.80
N PRO A 8 11.61 25.54 -18.65
CA PRO A 8 11.77 24.87 -17.38
C PRO A 8 13.26 24.67 -17.08
N ILE A 9 13.71 25.21 -15.95
CA ILE A 9 15.05 25.04 -15.40
C ILE A 9 15.24 23.57 -15.04
N CYS A 10 16.15 22.89 -15.74
CA CYS A 10 16.69 21.61 -15.31
C CYS A 10 17.46 21.80 -13.99
N VAL A 11 16.85 21.41 -12.88
CA VAL A 11 17.58 21.16 -11.63
C VAL A 11 18.16 19.73 -11.69
N PRO A 12 19.49 19.55 -11.59
CA PRO A 12 20.06 18.23 -11.44
C PRO A 12 20.17 17.84 -9.96
N SER A 13 20.10 16.54 -9.73
CA SER A 13 20.71 15.81 -8.62
C SER A 13 20.00 15.88 -7.26
N SER A 14 19.05 14.98 -7.04
CA SER A 14 18.83 14.41 -5.70
C SER A 14 19.67 13.16 -5.58
N VAL A 15 20.95 13.32 -5.22
CA VAL A 15 21.72 12.24 -4.60
C VAL A 15 20.95 11.76 -3.36
N PRO A 16 20.70 10.46 -3.18
CA PRO A 16 20.15 9.96 -1.94
C PRO A 16 21.25 10.08 -0.89
N PHE A 17 21.22 11.16 -0.12
CA PHE A 17 21.98 11.23 1.13
C PHE A 17 21.43 10.14 2.05
N PRO A 18 22.23 9.14 2.47
CA PRO A 18 21.81 8.25 3.54
C PRO A 18 21.73 9.07 4.81
N ASP A 19 20.51 9.22 5.34
CA ASP A 19 20.27 9.84 6.64
C ASP A 19 21.04 9.04 7.71
N PRO A 20 22.09 9.61 8.35
CA PRO A 20 22.93 8.88 9.30
C PRO A 20 22.19 8.49 10.59
N GLN A 21 20.97 8.99 10.80
CA GLN A 21 20.20 8.75 12.01
C GLN A 21 19.05 7.76 11.85
N LYS A 22 18.82 7.21 10.65
CA LYS A 22 17.86 6.11 10.49
C LYS A 22 18.51 4.82 10.98
N PRO A 23 18.01 4.19 12.08
CA PRO A 23 18.51 2.87 12.47
C PRO A 23 18.44 1.95 11.26
N PRO A 24 19.45 1.08 11.04
CA PRO A 24 19.35 0.07 10.00
C PRO A 24 18.02 -0.63 10.18
N CYS A 25 17.16 -0.53 9.17
CA CYS A 25 15.90 -1.24 9.15
C CYS A 25 16.30 -2.70 9.04
N LEU A 26 16.53 -3.37 10.17
CA LEU A 26 16.72 -4.81 10.21
C LEU A 26 15.55 -5.37 9.41
N GLN A 27 15.84 -5.97 8.26
CA GLN A 27 14.83 -6.52 7.37
C GLN A 27 14.26 -7.76 8.06
N GLN A 28 13.43 -7.54 9.08
CA GLN A 28 12.79 -8.59 9.84
C GLN A 28 11.83 -9.28 8.89
N LYS A 29 12.00 -10.60 8.75
CA LYS A 29 11.09 -11.42 7.94
C LYS A 29 9.70 -11.35 8.56
N ILE A 30 8.77 -10.74 7.84
CA ILE A 30 7.36 -10.64 8.26
C ILE A 30 6.59 -11.81 7.63
N ARG A 31 5.79 -12.48 8.44
CA ARG A 31 4.82 -13.47 8.01
C ARG A 31 3.41 -12.96 8.27
N LEU A 32 2.53 -13.12 7.30
CA LEU A 32 1.10 -12.82 7.44
C LEU A 32 0.36 -14.07 7.91
N VAL A 33 -0.40 -13.93 9.00
CA VAL A 33 -1.24 -15.00 9.55
C VAL A 33 -2.70 -14.55 9.48
N PRO A 34 -3.62 -15.34 8.89
CA PRO A 34 -5.03 -14.98 8.84
C PRO A 34 -5.59 -14.67 10.23
N THR A 35 -6.44 -13.64 10.34
CA THR A 35 -7.01 -13.21 11.63
C THR A 35 -8.39 -12.59 11.43
N THR A 36 -8.95 -11.91 12.42
CA THR A 36 -10.18 -11.11 12.30
C THR A 36 -9.86 -9.66 11.92
N LEU A 37 -10.83 -8.92 11.35
CA LEU A 37 -10.60 -7.52 10.97
C LEU A 37 -10.22 -6.63 12.17
N GLU A 38 -10.69 -6.95 13.37
CA GLU A 38 -10.35 -6.27 14.62
C GLU A 38 -8.85 -6.38 14.94
N ASN A 39 -8.29 -7.59 14.82
CA ASN A 39 -6.91 -7.92 15.20
C ASN A 39 -5.90 -7.78 14.06
N ALA A 40 -6.33 -7.36 12.88
CA ALA A 40 -5.47 -7.27 11.70
C ALA A 40 -4.41 -6.15 11.79
N ASP A 41 -3.19 -6.43 11.38
CA ASP A 41 -2.17 -5.40 11.10
C ASP A 41 -2.14 -5.03 9.61
N ALA A 42 -2.71 -5.91 8.77
CA ALA A 42 -2.80 -5.76 7.34
C ALA A 42 -4.11 -6.35 6.81
N VAL A 43 -4.63 -5.79 5.72
CA VAL A 43 -5.79 -6.33 5.00
C VAL A 43 -5.49 -6.39 3.52
N VAL A 44 -5.73 -7.54 2.89
CA VAL A 44 -5.74 -7.68 1.44
C VAL A 44 -7.16 -7.50 0.93
N VAL A 45 -7.37 -6.48 0.09
CA VAL A 45 -8.64 -6.23 -0.58
C VAL A 45 -8.53 -6.69 -2.03
N ILE A 46 -9.40 -7.61 -2.43
CA ILE A 46 -9.48 -8.07 -3.81
C ILE A 46 -10.73 -7.41 -4.44
N PRO A 47 -10.57 -6.53 -5.44
CA PRO A 47 -11.71 -5.92 -6.10
C PRO A 47 -12.54 -6.97 -6.85
N PRO A 48 -13.82 -6.69 -7.13
CA PRO A 48 -14.64 -7.60 -7.91
C PRO A 48 -14.05 -7.78 -9.31
N SER A 49 -14.15 -8.99 -9.86
CA SER A 49 -13.87 -9.23 -11.27
C SER A 49 -14.91 -8.48 -12.10
N LEU A 50 -14.49 -7.45 -12.83
CA LEU A 50 -15.36 -6.75 -13.76
C LEU A 50 -15.40 -7.53 -15.07
N PRO A 51 -16.59 -7.74 -15.68
CA PRO A 51 -16.70 -8.27 -17.01
C PRO A 51 -16.31 -7.17 -18.01
N THR A 52 -15.03 -6.85 -18.11
CA THR A 52 -14.54 -5.95 -19.16
C THR A 52 -14.00 -6.78 -20.32
N SER A 53 -14.32 -6.33 -21.53
CA SER A 53 -13.83 -6.86 -22.81
C SER A 53 -12.29 -6.87 -22.93
N GLN A 54 -11.57 -6.33 -21.94
CA GLN A 54 -10.11 -6.27 -21.92
C GLN A 54 -9.44 -7.32 -21.02
N GLY A 55 -10.19 -8.23 -20.38
CA GLY A 55 -9.62 -9.39 -19.66
C GLY A 55 -8.73 -9.04 -18.47
N ARG A 56 -8.79 -7.80 -17.95
CA ARG A 56 -7.91 -7.36 -16.86
C ARG A 56 -8.33 -8.00 -15.55
N GLN A 57 -7.47 -8.85 -15.02
CA GLN A 57 -7.67 -9.51 -13.73
C GLN A 57 -7.67 -8.49 -12.58
N PRO A 58 -8.49 -8.70 -11.53
CA PRO A 58 -8.50 -7.84 -10.36
C PRO A 58 -7.13 -7.85 -9.69
N GLN A 59 -6.55 -6.67 -9.48
CA GLN A 59 -5.29 -6.51 -8.75
C GLN A 59 -5.59 -6.37 -7.24
N PRO A 60 -5.12 -7.29 -6.39
CA PRO A 60 -5.26 -7.15 -4.95
C PRO A 60 -4.50 -5.95 -4.40
N LEU A 61 -5.05 -5.33 -3.36
CA LEU A 61 -4.46 -4.19 -2.66
C LEU A 61 -4.14 -4.56 -1.22
N LEU A 62 -2.91 -4.30 -0.78
CA LEU A 62 -2.49 -4.47 0.61
C LEU A 62 -2.65 -3.14 1.36
N LEU A 63 -3.51 -3.14 2.39
CA LEU A 63 -3.75 -2.00 3.26
C LEU A 63 -3.09 -2.24 4.62
N MET A 64 -2.30 -1.28 5.08
CA MET A 64 -1.57 -1.34 6.34
C MET A 64 -1.54 0.04 7.01
N GLY A 65 -1.22 0.08 8.31
CA GLY A 65 -1.02 1.33 9.05
C GLY A 65 -2.26 2.26 8.98
N PRO A 66 -2.09 3.57 8.76
CA PRO A 66 -3.21 4.53 8.74
C PRO A 66 -4.29 4.22 7.68
N ALA A 67 -3.93 3.58 6.57
CA ALA A 67 -4.90 3.18 5.54
C ALA A 67 -5.90 2.14 6.06
N LEU A 68 -5.47 1.29 7.00
CA LEU A 68 -6.31 0.29 7.64
C LEU A 68 -7.31 0.91 8.63
N GLN A 69 -6.93 1.99 9.33
CA GLN A 69 -7.84 2.73 10.21
C GLN A 69 -9.04 3.28 9.44
N ARG A 70 -8.79 3.86 8.26
CA ARG A 70 -9.86 4.33 7.36
C ARG A 70 -10.70 3.17 6.82
N PHE A 71 -10.16 1.95 6.76
CA PHE A 71 -10.88 0.77 6.29
C PHE A 71 -11.85 0.23 7.34
N ARG A 72 -11.52 0.34 8.63
CA ARG A 72 -12.34 -0.15 9.75
C ARG A 72 -13.56 0.71 10.07
N GLN A 73 -13.77 1.84 9.39
CA GLN A 73 -14.91 2.71 9.68
C GLN A 73 -16.24 1.96 9.41
N PRO A 74 -17.22 2.04 10.32
CA PRO A 74 -18.46 1.26 10.23
C PRO A 74 -19.27 1.54 8.95
N ASN A 75 -19.15 2.75 8.39
CA ASN A 75 -19.83 3.16 7.17
C ASN A 75 -19.01 2.93 5.89
N ARG A 76 -17.89 2.22 5.96
CA ARG A 76 -17.05 1.91 4.80
C ARG A 76 -17.80 0.96 3.86
N ARG A 77 -18.26 1.49 2.72
CA ARG A 77 -18.88 0.68 1.67
C ARG A 77 -17.80 0.00 0.82
N LEU A 78 -17.94 -1.31 0.63
CA LEU A 78 -17.15 -2.08 -0.32
C LEU A 78 -17.97 -2.31 -1.58
N ALA A 79 -17.29 -2.36 -2.73
CA ALA A 79 -17.94 -2.73 -3.98
C ALA A 79 -18.52 -4.15 -3.87
N LYS A 80 -19.70 -4.37 -4.46
CA LYS A 80 -20.34 -5.70 -4.47
C LYS A 80 -19.38 -6.70 -5.14
N GLY A 81 -19.12 -7.81 -4.45
CA GLY A 81 -18.18 -8.85 -4.92
C GLY A 81 -16.71 -8.60 -4.58
N ALA A 82 -16.38 -7.47 -3.92
CA ALA A 82 -15.06 -7.30 -3.32
C ALA A 82 -14.87 -8.30 -2.17
N ARG A 83 -13.66 -8.83 -2.03
CA ARG A 83 -13.28 -9.75 -0.94
C ARG A 83 -12.22 -9.11 -0.07
N VAL A 84 -12.26 -9.44 1.21
CA VAL A 84 -11.41 -8.86 2.25
C VAL A 84 -10.75 -9.99 3.02
N HIS A 85 -9.43 -9.95 3.11
CA HIS A 85 -8.64 -10.94 3.81
C HIS A 85 -7.78 -10.25 4.88
N PRO A 86 -8.22 -10.27 6.15
CA PRO A 86 -7.45 -9.73 7.27
C PRO A 86 -6.28 -10.64 7.69
N TYR A 87 -5.15 -10.02 7.99
CA TYR A 87 -3.92 -10.68 8.43
C TYR A 87 -3.26 -9.95 9.60
N GLN A 88 -2.68 -10.71 10.52
CA GLN A 88 -1.77 -10.23 11.55
C GLN A 88 -0.33 -10.38 11.04
N MET A 89 0.54 -9.43 11.39
CA MET A 89 1.95 -9.49 11.08
C MET A 89 2.73 -10.15 12.22
N VAL A 90 3.35 -11.29 11.94
CA VAL A 90 4.25 -11.97 12.86
C VAL A 90 5.68 -11.78 12.38
N ARG A 91 6.55 -11.26 13.24
CA ARG A 91 7.98 -11.14 12.95
C ARG A 91 8.69 -12.44 13.34
N GLY A 92 9.40 -13.04 12.40
CA GLY A 92 10.32 -14.14 12.70
C GLY A 92 11.64 -13.60 13.24
N ALA A 93 12.24 -14.27 14.22
CA ALA A 93 13.64 -14.04 14.55
C ALA A 93 14.50 -14.50 13.35
N THR A 94 15.36 -13.64 12.85
CA THR A 94 16.48 -14.05 12.01
C THR A 94 17.45 -14.79 12.93
N SER A 95 17.41 -16.13 12.91
CA SER A 95 18.42 -16.99 13.52
C SER A 95 19.77 -16.83 12.84
#